data_AF-A0AAW3BRX4-F1
#
_entry.id   AF-A0AAW3BRX4-F1
#
_cell.length_a   1.000
_cell.length_b   1.000
_cell.length_c   1.000
_cell.angle_alpha   90.00
_cell.angle_beta   90.00
_cell.angle_gamma   90.00
#
_symmetry.space_group_name_H-M   'P 1'
#
loop_
_entity.id
_entity.type
_entity.pdbx_description
1 polymer ?
#
loop_
_entity_poly.entity_id
_entity_poly.type
_entity_poly.pdbx_seq_one_letter_code
_entity_poly.pdbx_strand_id
1 'polypeptide(L)'
;MRLWPGHFQPTAVHHFIRLLQDEGRLLRCCTQNIDGLERAAGVSSDLLVEAHGSFAAAACIDCHTPYNIEQNYLEAMSGVVSRCSTCGGIAKPNVIFFGECLPDAFFDALHHDAPIAELVIIIGTSLQVHPFAMLPCFVPKSVPRIVMNRERVGGFLFRFPDDPPCALHDDVTAKKRDSPSSQTRSPSASAWREVEREMEEASSPRNEESEKASTSSSSDGYGQYGDYDVLPDVCRDVLFRGDCQVSAVKLAEYLGLSEALAKRMQSVDAVPTSAGNVSHEACN
;
A
#
# COMPACT_ATOMS: atom_id res chain seq x y z
N MET A 1 -8.36 22.91 0.69
CA MET A 1 -7.51 21.70 0.77
C MET A 1 -7.84 20.82 -0.44
N ARG A 2 -6.86 20.38 -1.25
CA ARG A 2 -7.10 19.78 -2.60
C ARG A 2 -7.35 18.25 -2.61
N LEU A 3 -7.64 17.62 -1.47
CA LEU A 3 -7.65 16.14 -1.34
C LEU A 3 -8.96 15.47 -1.82
N TRP A 4 -9.95 16.25 -2.22
CA TRP A 4 -11.27 15.72 -2.61
C TRP A 4 -11.27 15.22 -4.06
N PRO A 5 -12.03 14.15 -4.39
CA PRO A 5 -12.10 13.63 -5.74
C PRO A 5 -12.50 14.70 -6.77
N GLY A 6 -11.93 14.61 -7.98
CA GLY A 6 -12.21 15.52 -9.10
C GLY A 6 -11.27 16.73 -9.22
N HIS A 7 -10.37 16.96 -8.25
CA HIS A 7 -9.37 18.03 -8.35
C HIS A 7 -8.06 17.62 -9.02
N PHE A 8 -7.71 16.34 -8.94
CA PHE A 8 -6.51 15.77 -9.56
C PHE A 8 -6.91 14.80 -10.65
N GLN A 9 -6.03 14.69 -11.65
CA GLN A 9 -6.22 13.79 -12.77
C GLN A 9 -5.26 12.59 -12.65
N PRO A 10 -5.68 11.40 -13.10
CA PRO A 10 -4.81 10.23 -13.07
C PRO A 10 -3.56 10.44 -13.94
N THR A 11 -2.45 9.89 -13.47
CA THR A 11 -1.16 9.99 -14.17
C THR A 11 -0.93 8.81 -15.13
N ALA A 12 0.20 8.82 -15.86
CA ALA A 12 0.61 7.71 -16.71
C ALA A 12 0.64 6.35 -15.98
N VAL A 13 1.12 6.32 -14.72
CA VAL A 13 1.10 5.11 -13.87
C VAL A 13 -0.32 4.57 -13.68
N HIS A 14 -1.28 5.44 -13.35
CA HIS A 14 -2.67 5.02 -13.11
C HIS A 14 -3.31 4.46 -14.39
N HIS A 15 -3.07 5.12 -15.53
CA HIS A 15 -3.54 4.62 -16.82
C HIS A 15 -2.83 3.34 -17.25
N PHE A 16 -1.54 3.16 -16.93
CA PHE A 16 -0.82 1.92 -17.17
C PHE A 16 -1.43 0.76 -16.38
N ILE A 17 -1.75 0.95 -15.10
CA ILE A 17 -2.45 -0.05 -14.28
C ILE A 17 -3.81 -0.39 -14.90
N ARG A 18 -4.56 0.61 -15.37
CA ARG A 18 -5.82 0.38 -16.10
C ARG A 18 -5.63 -0.44 -17.37
N LEU A 19 -4.53 -0.25 -18.12
CA LEU A 19 -4.24 -1.07 -19.29
C LEU A 19 -3.90 -2.52 -18.91
N LEU A 20 -3.19 -2.75 -17.80
CA LEU A 20 -2.96 -4.11 -17.30
C LEU A 20 -4.28 -4.83 -16.98
N GLN A 21 -5.28 -4.10 -16.47
CA GLN A 21 -6.63 -4.62 -16.29
C GLN A 21 -7.31 -4.92 -17.63
N ASP A 22 -7.29 -3.98 -18.58
CA ASP A 22 -7.91 -4.16 -19.90
C ASP A 22 -7.30 -5.36 -20.67
N GLU A 23 -6.02 -5.64 -20.46
CA GLU A 23 -5.30 -6.81 -21.01
C GLU A 23 -5.49 -8.11 -20.22
N GLY A 24 -6.26 -8.10 -19.12
CA GLY A 24 -6.50 -9.29 -18.28
C GLY A 24 -5.28 -9.75 -17.50
N ARG A 25 -4.33 -8.86 -17.21
CA ARG A 25 -3.05 -9.14 -16.53
C ARG A 25 -2.96 -8.56 -15.12
N LEU A 26 -3.96 -7.82 -14.67
CA LEU A 26 -4.01 -7.24 -13.32
C LEU A 26 -4.75 -8.19 -12.37
N LEU A 27 -4.01 -8.86 -11.48
CA LEU A 27 -4.60 -9.65 -10.39
C LEU A 27 -5.24 -8.74 -9.32
N ARG A 28 -4.47 -7.74 -8.86
CA ARG A 28 -4.89 -6.80 -7.83
C ARG A 28 -4.05 -5.52 -7.90
N CYS A 29 -4.69 -4.38 -7.67
CA CYS A 29 -4.04 -3.09 -7.42
C CYS A 29 -4.27 -2.70 -5.96
N CYS A 30 -3.23 -2.76 -5.14
CA CYS A 30 -3.26 -2.27 -3.76
C CYS A 30 -2.58 -0.90 -3.70
N THR A 31 -3.28 0.11 -3.18
CA THR A 31 -2.77 1.47 -3.04
C THR A 31 -2.73 1.94 -1.59
N GLN A 32 -1.66 2.65 -1.22
CA GLN A 32 -1.56 3.39 0.04
C GLN A 32 -2.07 4.83 -0.09
N ASN A 33 -2.27 5.28 -1.34
CA ASN A 33 -2.74 6.63 -1.62
C ASN A 33 -4.22 6.74 -1.26
N ILE A 34 -4.63 7.97 -0.95
CA ILE A 34 -6.00 8.30 -0.52
C ILE A 34 -6.70 9.25 -1.50
N ASP A 35 -6.05 9.53 -2.64
CA ASP A 35 -6.51 10.46 -3.68
C ASP A 35 -7.56 9.85 -4.63
N GLY A 36 -7.66 8.52 -4.68
CA GLY A 36 -8.63 7.79 -5.50
C GLY A 36 -8.33 7.82 -7.00
N LEU A 37 -7.08 8.12 -7.40
CA LEU A 37 -6.73 8.27 -8.81
C LEU A 37 -6.74 6.95 -9.59
N GLU A 38 -6.57 5.80 -8.94
CA GLU A 38 -6.72 4.48 -9.55
C GLU A 38 -8.16 4.26 -10.00
N ARG A 39 -9.12 4.59 -9.14
CA ARG A 39 -10.55 4.57 -9.45
C ARG A 39 -10.90 5.55 -10.55
N ALA A 40 -10.35 6.77 -10.51
CA ALA A 40 -10.56 7.78 -11.55
C ALA A 40 -9.96 7.37 -12.91
N ALA A 41 -8.86 6.60 -12.93
CA ALA A 41 -8.34 5.97 -14.14
C ALA A 41 -9.22 4.82 -14.66
N GLY A 42 -10.18 4.38 -13.85
CA GLY A 42 -11.14 3.33 -14.15
C GLY A 42 -10.69 1.93 -13.76
N VAL A 43 -9.73 1.79 -12.83
CA VAL A 43 -9.47 0.48 -12.22
C VAL A 43 -10.75 0.03 -11.51
N SER A 44 -11.20 -1.20 -11.78
CA SER A 44 -12.47 -1.67 -11.28
C SER A 44 -12.41 -1.96 -9.78
N SER A 45 -13.51 -1.77 -9.07
CA SER A 45 -13.55 -1.91 -7.60
C SER A 45 -13.24 -3.33 -7.13
N ASP A 46 -13.52 -4.33 -7.97
CA ASP A 46 -13.21 -5.74 -7.72
C ASP A 46 -11.72 -6.08 -7.90
N LEU A 47 -10.90 -5.16 -8.43
CA LEU A 47 -9.45 -5.30 -8.56
C LEU A 47 -8.68 -4.23 -7.76
N LEU A 48 -9.37 -3.27 -7.14
CA LEU A 48 -8.76 -2.17 -6.40
C LEU A 48 -8.93 -2.34 -4.89
N VAL A 49 -7.82 -2.27 -4.16
CA VAL A 49 -7.78 -2.19 -2.70
C VAL A 49 -7.17 -0.85 -2.30
N GLU A 50 -8.04 0.07 -1.88
CA GLU A 50 -7.67 1.34 -1.24
C GLU A 50 -7.30 1.04 0.23
N ALA A 51 -6.07 0.55 0.46
CA ALA A 51 -5.66 0.00 1.74
C ALA A 51 -5.69 1.04 2.88
N HIS A 52 -5.48 2.31 2.56
CA HIS A 52 -5.64 3.42 3.51
C HIS A 52 -6.93 4.23 3.28
N GLY A 53 -7.88 3.65 2.55
CA GLY A 53 -9.16 4.28 2.25
C GLY A 53 -9.04 5.48 1.32
N SER A 54 -10.07 6.34 1.30
CA SER A 54 -10.13 7.49 0.39
C SER A 54 -11.12 8.56 0.87
N PHE A 55 -11.12 9.70 0.17
CA PHE A 55 -12.10 10.79 0.37
C PHE A 55 -13.44 10.56 -0.35
N ALA A 56 -13.72 9.34 -0.82
CA ALA A 56 -14.94 9.03 -1.57
C ALA A 56 -16.19 8.83 -0.69
N ALA A 57 -16.01 8.49 0.58
CA ALA A 57 -17.07 8.28 1.56
C ALA A 57 -16.62 8.76 2.95
N ALA A 58 -17.56 8.97 3.87
CA ALA A 58 -17.30 9.37 5.25
C ALA A 58 -18.15 8.55 6.22
N ALA A 59 -17.69 8.45 7.47
CA ALA A 59 -18.38 7.74 8.54
C ALA A 59 -18.02 8.34 9.91
N CYS A 60 -18.87 8.06 10.91
CA CYS A 60 -18.55 8.35 12.30
C CYS A 60 -17.41 7.47 12.81
N ILE A 61 -16.47 8.03 13.57
CA ILE A 61 -15.37 7.25 14.16
C ILE A 61 -15.82 6.35 15.31
N ASP A 62 -16.89 6.71 16.01
CA ASP A 62 -17.34 6.00 17.22
C ASP A 62 -18.34 4.86 16.91
N CYS A 63 -19.33 5.14 16.05
CA CYS A 63 -20.39 4.17 15.74
C CYS A 63 -20.38 3.67 14.29
N HIS A 64 -19.43 4.15 13.47
CA HIS A 64 -19.27 3.77 12.06
C HIS A 64 -20.48 4.02 11.15
N THR A 65 -21.51 4.73 11.65
CA THR A 65 -22.65 5.17 10.83
C THR A 65 -22.15 6.01 9.65
N PRO A 66 -22.53 5.65 8.41
CA PRO A 66 -22.17 6.43 7.22
C PRO A 66 -22.59 7.88 7.34
N TYR A 67 -21.76 8.76 6.80
CA TYR A 67 -21.97 10.20 6.77
C TYR A 67 -21.95 10.69 5.33
N ASN A 68 -22.81 11.66 5.00
CA ASN A 68 -22.87 12.21 3.65
C ASN A 68 -21.55 12.93 3.30
N ILE A 69 -20.85 12.45 2.28
CA ILE A 69 -19.52 12.94 1.92
C ILE A 69 -19.52 14.39 1.39
N GLU A 70 -20.59 14.80 0.71
CA GLU A 70 -20.76 16.18 0.23
C GLU A 70 -20.98 17.15 1.40
N GLN A 71 -21.78 16.75 2.39
CA GLN A 71 -21.94 17.51 3.62
C GLN A 71 -20.60 17.59 4.39
N ASN A 72 -19.88 16.48 4.51
CA ASN A 72 -18.56 16.46 5.16
C ASN A 72 -17.57 17.40 4.46
N TYR A 73 -17.61 17.45 3.13
CA TYR A 73 -16.82 18.39 2.32
C TYR A 73 -17.15 19.85 2.65
N LEU A 74 -18.43 20.23 2.60
CA LEU A 74 -18.88 21.61 2.82
C LEU A 74 -18.55 22.09 4.24
N GLU A 75 -18.77 21.23 5.24
CA GLU A 75 -18.43 21.51 6.64
C GLU A 75 -16.91 21.68 6.81
N ALA A 76 -16.11 20.74 6.30
CA ALA A 76 -14.65 20.83 6.38
C ALA A 76 -14.09 22.08 5.68
N MET A 77 -14.64 22.43 4.51
CA MET A 77 -14.22 23.62 3.76
C MET A 77 -14.65 24.94 4.40
N SER A 78 -15.67 24.93 5.26
CA SER A 78 -16.10 26.08 6.06
C SER A 78 -15.49 26.12 7.48
N GLY A 79 -14.62 25.16 7.82
CA GLY A 79 -13.97 25.09 9.13
C GLY A 79 -14.84 24.48 10.23
N VAL A 80 -15.93 23.81 9.86
CA VAL A 80 -16.85 23.11 10.77
C VAL A 80 -16.46 21.63 10.84
N VAL A 81 -16.38 21.07 12.06
CA VAL A 81 -16.12 19.64 12.28
C VAL A 81 -17.44 18.87 12.17
N SER A 82 -17.51 17.93 11.23
CA SER A 82 -18.68 17.08 11.05
C SER A 82 -18.97 16.22 12.27
N ARG A 83 -20.25 16.16 12.65
CA ARG A 83 -20.75 15.43 13.82
C ARG A 83 -21.84 14.45 13.41
N CYS A 84 -21.73 13.22 13.91
CA CYS A 84 -22.69 12.16 13.68
C CYS A 84 -24.07 12.53 14.26
N SER A 85 -25.11 12.41 13.44
CA SER A 85 -26.49 12.64 13.87
C SER A 85 -27.03 11.59 14.85
N THR A 86 -26.37 10.42 14.94
CA THR A 86 -26.81 9.31 15.81
C THR A 86 -26.20 9.38 17.20
N CYS A 87 -24.89 9.60 17.33
CA CYS A 87 -24.19 9.57 18.62
C CYS A 87 -23.46 10.87 18.99
N GLY A 88 -23.43 11.89 18.12
CA GLY A 88 -22.66 13.12 18.34
C GLY A 88 -21.15 12.98 18.16
N GLY A 89 -20.67 11.78 17.83
CA GLY A 89 -19.27 11.49 17.52
C GLY A 89 -18.73 12.28 16.32
N ILE A 90 -17.41 12.33 16.16
CA ILE A 90 -16.80 13.00 14.99
C ILE A 90 -17.03 12.14 13.74
N ALA A 91 -17.40 12.77 12.63
CA ALA A 91 -17.42 12.13 11.32
C ALA A 91 -16.22 12.57 10.49
N LYS A 92 -15.56 11.61 9.83
CA LYS A 92 -14.42 11.86 8.95
C LYS A 92 -14.57 11.10 7.63
N PRO A 93 -13.86 11.51 6.56
CA PRO A 93 -13.67 10.66 5.40
C PRO A 93 -13.13 9.28 5.81
N ASN A 94 -13.47 8.25 5.05
CA ASN A 94 -13.06 6.87 5.27
C ASN A 94 -11.59 6.66 4.87
N VAL A 95 -10.72 7.48 5.42
CA VAL A 95 -9.26 7.36 5.37
C VAL A 95 -8.80 6.69 6.65
N ILE A 96 -7.90 5.72 6.53
CA ILE A 96 -7.31 5.02 7.66
C ILE A 96 -6.22 5.91 8.29
N PHE A 97 -6.42 6.30 9.55
CA PHE A 97 -5.45 7.03 10.35
C PHE A 97 -4.54 6.06 11.08
N PHE A 98 -3.37 6.53 11.52
CA PHE A 98 -2.49 5.71 12.35
C PHE A 98 -3.22 5.24 13.62
N GLY A 99 -3.17 3.93 13.84
CA GLY A 99 -3.88 3.26 14.94
C GLY A 99 -5.24 2.67 14.54
N GLU A 100 -5.76 2.97 13.35
CA GLU A 100 -6.96 2.32 12.81
C GLU A 100 -6.62 1.03 12.05
N CYS A 101 -7.55 0.08 12.03
CA CYS A 101 -7.43 -1.14 11.25
C CYS A 101 -7.55 -0.86 9.75
N LEU A 102 -6.76 -1.56 8.94
CA LEU A 102 -6.92 -1.58 7.49
C LEU A 102 -8.19 -2.37 7.12
N PRO A 103 -8.78 -2.13 5.93
CA PRO A 103 -9.97 -2.84 5.48
C PRO A 103 -9.68 -4.33 5.24
N ASP A 104 -10.67 -5.21 5.44
CA ASP A 104 -10.56 -6.66 5.24
C ASP A 104 -9.99 -7.04 3.87
N ALA A 105 -10.37 -6.30 2.83
CA ALA A 105 -9.88 -6.49 1.46
C ALA A 105 -8.35 -6.37 1.33
N PHE A 106 -7.68 -5.63 2.24
CA PHE A 106 -6.21 -5.62 2.32
C PHE A 106 -5.66 -6.96 2.81
N PHE A 107 -6.28 -7.56 3.83
CA PHE A 107 -5.86 -8.85 4.36
C PHE A 107 -6.20 -9.98 3.39
N ASP A 108 -7.30 -9.87 2.64
CA ASP A 108 -7.59 -10.77 1.52
C ASP A 108 -6.49 -10.70 0.46
N ALA A 109 -6.07 -9.49 0.06
CA ALA A 109 -4.97 -9.33 -0.88
C ALA A 109 -3.64 -9.90 -0.34
N LEU A 110 -3.39 -9.77 0.96
CA LEU A 110 -2.20 -10.29 1.61
C LEU A 110 -2.17 -11.83 1.66
N HIS A 111 -3.30 -12.47 1.98
CA HIS A 111 -3.38 -13.91 2.20
C HIS A 111 -3.81 -14.73 0.98
N HIS A 112 -4.51 -14.12 0.03
CA HIS A 112 -5.05 -14.81 -1.15
C HIS A 112 -4.41 -14.37 -2.45
N ASP A 113 -4.20 -13.07 -2.67
CA ASP A 113 -3.64 -12.59 -3.95
C ASP A 113 -2.11 -12.66 -3.99
N ALA A 114 -1.42 -12.20 -2.94
CA ALA A 114 0.04 -12.18 -2.92
C ALA A 114 0.66 -13.57 -3.13
N PRO A 115 0.16 -14.67 -2.50
CA PRO A 115 0.75 -16.00 -2.70
C PRO A 115 0.59 -16.59 -4.10
N ILE A 116 -0.35 -16.08 -4.91
CA ILE A 116 -0.59 -16.56 -6.29
C ILE A 116 -0.10 -15.58 -7.36
N ALA A 117 0.48 -14.45 -6.95
CA ALA A 117 1.00 -13.45 -7.88
C ALA A 117 2.18 -14.00 -8.71
N GLU A 118 2.17 -13.74 -10.03
CA GLU A 118 3.24 -14.16 -10.95
C GLU A 118 4.29 -13.06 -11.19
N LEU A 119 3.95 -11.82 -10.84
CA LEU A 119 4.79 -10.62 -10.90
C LEU A 119 4.23 -9.61 -9.91
N VAL A 120 5.09 -8.89 -9.20
CA VAL A 120 4.69 -7.71 -8.41
C VAL A 120 5.43 -6.47 -8.91
N ILE A 121 4.69 -5.39 -9.15
CA ILE A 121 5.23 -4.08 -9.53
C ILE A 121 4.92 -3.10 -8.41
N ILE A 122 5.96 -2.53 -7.82
CA ILE A 122 5.92 -1.66 -6.64
C ILE A 122 6.33 -0.27 -7.10
N ILE A 123 5.39 0.67 -7.08
CA ILE A 123 5.58 1.99 -7.70
C ILE A 123 5.44 3.08 -6.64
N GLY A 124 6.47 3.91 -6.48
CA GLY A 124 6.37 5.17 -5.74
C GLY A 124 6.07 5.05 -4.24
N THR A 125 6.58 4.02 -3.55
CA THR A 125 6.43 3.85 -2.11
C THR A 125 7.76 3.68 -1.39
N SER A 126 7.86 4.20 -0.16
CA SER A 126 9.03 3.99 0.73
C SER A 126 9.03 2.62 1.41
N LEU A 127 7.89 1.93 1.42
CA LEU A 127 7.67 0.68 2.15
C LEU A 127 7.99 0.78 3.66
N GLN A 128 7.61 1.90 4.29
CA GLN A 128 7.81 2.14 5.73
C GLN A 128 6.51 2.05 6.55
N VAL A 129 5.35 2.04 5.90
CA VAL A 129 4.04 2.00 6.57
C VAL A 129 3.56 0.56 6.65
N HIS A 130 3.39 0.06 7.86
CA HIS A 130 2.88 -1.28 8.15
C HIS A 130 1.38 -1.25 8.44
N PRO A 131 0.64 -2.32 8.10
CA PRO A 131 1.12 -3.60 7.53
C PRO A 131 1.34 -3.58 6.01
N PHE A 132 1.04 -2.49 5.30
CA PHE A 132 1.13 -2.45 3.83
C PHE A 132 2.48 -2.88 3.26
N ALA A 133 3.58 -2.42 3.86
CA ALA A 133 4.94 -2.76 3.44
C ALA A 133 5.26 -4.26 3.42
N MET A 134 4.42 -5.10 4.06
CA MET A 134 4.57 -6.54 4.10
C MET A 134 4.06 -7.25 2.84
N LEU A 135 3.19 -6.63 2.02
CA LEU A 135 2.62 -7.28 0.81
C LEU A 135 3.69 -7.94 -0.08
N PRO A 136 4.81 -7.27 -0.44
CA PRO A 136 5.86 -7.88 -1.26
C PRO A 136 6.66 -9.01 -0.59
N CYS A 137 6.46 -9.27 0.71
CA CYS A 137 7.08 -10.37 1.44
C CYS A 137 6.34 -11.70 1.23
N PHE A 138 5.03 -11.63 0.95
CA PHE A 138 4.12 -12.77 0.83
C PHE A 138 4.04 -13.35 -0.58
N VAL A 139 4.65 -12.69 -1.57
CA VAL A 139 4.77 -13.25 -2.92
C VAL A 139 5.76 -14.43 -2.95
N PRO A 140 5.55 -15.44 -3.81
CA PRO A 140 6.45 -16.59 -3.92
C PRO A 140 7.92 -16.19 -4.15
N LYS A 141 8.84 -16.97 -3.60
CA LYS A 141 10.29 -16.70 -3.70
C LYS A 141 10.85 -16.84 -5.12
N SER A 142 10.10 -17.35 -6.08
CA SER A 142 10.49 -17.39 -7.50
C SER A 142 10.02 -16.19 -8.31
N VAL A 143 9.08 -15.41 -7.76
CA VAL A 143 8.34 -14.39 -8.50
C VAL A 143 9.17 -13.11 -8.61
N PRO A 144 9.32 -12.55 -9.83
CA PRO A 144 10.00 -11.29 -10.01
C PRO A 144 9.29 -10.14 -9.27
N ARG A 145 10.07 -9.22 -8.70
CA ARG A 145 9.59 -8.02 -8.03
C ARG A 145 10.24 -6.79 -8.67
N ILE A 146 9.43 -5.97 -9.33
CA ILE A 146 9.88 -4.74 -9.98
C ILE A 146 9.60 -3.58 -9.04
N VAL A 147 10.63 -2.81 -8.66
CA VAL A 147 10.49 -1.57 -7.90
C VAL A 147 10.75 -0.39 -8.82
N MET A 148 9.78 0.50 -8.97
CA MET A 148 9.91 1.77 -9.68
C MET A 148 9.87 2.91 -8.66
N ASN A 149 11.04 3.40 -8.28
CA ASN A 149 11.12 4.44 -7.25
C ASN A 149 12.34 5.33 -7.44
N ARG A 150 12.26 6.58 -6.97
CA ARG A 150 13.39 7.53 -7.03
C ARG A 150 14.59 7.04 -6.23
N GLU A 151 14.31 6.43 -5.09
CA GLU A 151 15.31 5.98 -4.12
C GLU A 151 15.26 4.46 -3.94
N ARG A 152 16.37 3.92 -3.41
CA ARG A 152 16.42 2.52 -2.99
C ARG A 152 15.60 2.36 -1.70
N VAL A 153 14.62 1.46 -1.70
CA VAL A 153 13.68 1.23 -0.60
C VAL A 153 13.64 -0.24 -0.17
N GLY A 154 12.94 -0.50 0.95
CA GLY A 154 12.68 -1.83 1.49
C GLY A 154 13.86 -2.49 2.23
N GLY A 155 15.01 -1.84 2.35
CA GLY A 155 16.16 -2.39 3.10
C GLY A 155 16.52 -3.81 2.67
N PHE A 156 16.75 -4.70 3.64
CA PHE A 156 17.09 -6.11 3.41
C PHE A 156 15.95 -6.97 2.82
N LEU A 157 14.74 -6.41 2.68
CA LEU A 157 13.64 -7.12 2.03
C LEU A 157 13.92 -7.39 0.54
N PHE A 158 14.71 -6.53 -0.10
CA PHE A 158 15.08 -6.64 -1.50
C PHE A 158 16.57 -6.82 -1.67
N ARG A 159 16.96 -7.55 -2.72
CA ARG A 159 18.34 -7.67 -3.16
C ARG A 159 18.42 -7.33 -4.64
N PHE A 160 18.83 -6.09 -4.93
CA PHE A 160 18.94 -5.62 -6.31
C PHE A 160 20.31 -6.00 -6.93
N PRO A 161 20.42 -6.10 -8.26
CA PRO A 161 21.67 -6.46 -8.93
C PRO A 161 22.85 -5.54 -8.61
N ASP A 162 22.56 -4.25 -8.37
CA ASP A 162 23.57 -3.22 -8.04
C ASP A 162 23.94 -3.20 -6.54
N ASP A 163 23.30 -4.02 -5.71
CA ASP A 163 23.61 -4.05 -4.29
C ASP A 163 24.99 -4.69 -4.07
N PRO A 164 25.80 -4.16 -3.13
CA PRO A 164 27.08 -4.77 -2.81
C PRO A 164 26.84 -6.22 -2.39
N PRO A 165 27.73 -7.17 -2.76
CA PRO A 165 27.62 -8.55 -2.32
C PRO A 165 27.52 -8.56 -0.78
N CYS A 166 26.48 -9.23 -0.26
CA CYS A 166 26.24 -9.30 1.17
C CYS A 166 27.51 -9.81 1.87
N ALA A 167 28.13 -8.98 2.70
CA ALA A 167 29.31 -9.33 3.50
C ALA A 167 29.04 -10.44 4.55
N LEU A 168 27.84 -11.02 4.57
CA LEU A 168 27.44 -12.06 5.52
C LEU A 168 27.93 -13.47 5.14
N HIS A 169 28.57 -13.65 3.98
CA HIS A 169 28.98 -14.98 3.51
C HIS A 169 30.48 -15.32 3.59
N ASP A 170 31.36 -14.38 3.94
CA ASP A 170 32.81 -14.66 3.97
C ASP A 170 33.36 -15.03 5.35
N ASP A 171 32.60 -14.83 6.44
CA ASP A 171 33.10 -15.07 7.81
C ASP A 171 32.64 -16.40 8.44
N VAL A 172 31.66 -17.08 7.83
CA VAL A 172 31.14 -18.38 8.34
C VAL A 172 31.96 -19.56 7.84
N THR A 173 32.63 -19.45 6.68
CA THR A 173 33.52 -20.49 6.15
C THR A 173 34.90 -20.47 6.81
N ALA A 174 35.29 -19.35 7.44
CA ALA A 174 36.58 -19.21 8.13
C ALA A 174 36.57 -19.73 9.58
N LYS A 175 35.41 -19.83 10.24
CA LYS A 175 35.30 -20.26 11.66
C LYS A 175 34.75 -21.67 11.87
N LYS A 176 34.55 -22.47 10.82
CA LYS A 176 34.01 -23.85 10.91
C LYS A 176 35.06 -24.96 10.92
N ARG A 177 36.30 -24.65 11.31
CA ARG A 177 37.26 -25.66 11.80
C ARG A 177 37.42 -25.40 13.28
N ASP A 178 37.15 -26.44 14.08
CA ASP A 178 37.27 -26.51 15.54
C ASP A 178 36.05 -26.04 16.34
N SER A 179 34.99 -26.87 16.39
CA SER A 179 34.26 -27.26 17.62
C SER A 179 33.08 -28.20 17.32
N PRO A 180 32.71 -29.15 18.22
CA PRO A 180 31.78 -30.23 17.90
C PRO A 180 30.30 -29.86 18.08
N SER A 181 29.50 -30.48 17.20
CA SER A 181 28.03 -30.54 17.08
C SER A 181 27.15 -30.05 18.25
N SER A 182 26.23 -29.13 17.96
CA SER A 182 24.93 -29.04 18.63
C SER A 182 23.81 -29.01 17.57
N GLN A 183 22.88 -29.96 17.68
CA GLN A 183 21.65 -30.01 16.90
C GLN A 183 20.67 -28.99 17.49
N THR A 184 20.12 -28.10 16.67
CA THR A 184 18.89 -27.36 17.01
C THR A 184 17.80 -27.79 16.04
N ARG A 185 16.71 -28.33 16.61
CA ARG A 185 15.49 -28.77 15.91
C ARG A 185 14.58 -27.56 15.67
N SER A 186 13.98 -27.48 14.49
CA SER A 186 12.88 -26.57 14.16
C SER A 186 11.63 -26.88 15.01
N PRO A 187 10.77 -25.89 15.35
CA PRO A 187 9.54 -26.14 16.10
C PRO A 187 8.50 -26.86 15.24
N SER A 188 7.76 -27.79 15.83
CA SER A 188 6.65 -28.49 15.16
C SER A 188 5.42 -27.62 14.99
N ALA A 189 4.53 -27.98 14.06
CA ALA A 189 3.26 -27.31 13.75
C ALA A 189 2.33 -27.04 14.96
N SER A 190 2.56 -27.70 16.09
CA SER A 190 1.88 -27.42 17.37
C SER A 190 2.27 -26.09 18.00
N ALA A 191 3.52 -25.61 17.78
CA ALA A 191 4.02 -24.36 18.33
C ALA A 191 3.35 -23.13 17.67
N TRP A 192 2.97 -23.25 16.39
CA TRP A 192 2.28 -22.19 15.66
C TRP A 192 0.82 -22.01 16.11
N ARG A 193 0.16 -23.10 16.50
CA ARG A 193 -1.21 -23.06 17.06
C ARG A 193 -1.27 -22.40 18.44
N GLU A 194 -0.18 -22.46 19.21
CA GLU A 194 -0.07 -21.78 20.50
C GLU A 194 -0.04 -20.26 20.32
N VAL A 195 0.70 -19.78 19.31
CA VAL A 195 0.81 -18.36 18.97
C VAL A 195 -0.51 -17.80 18.42
N GLU A 196 -1.21 -18.56 17.57
CA GLU A 196 -2.56 -18.18 17.09
C GLU A 196 -3.56 -18.05 18.25
N ARG A 197 -3.52 -18.97 19.22
CA ARG A 197 -4.36 -18.95 20.42
C ARG A 197 -4.06 -17.75 21.34
N GLU A 198 -2.78 -17.41 21.51
CA GLU A 198 -2.38 -16.24 22.30
C GLU A 198 -2.81 -14.91 21.65
N MET A 199 -2.87 -14.84 20.32
CA MET A 199 -3.37 -13.66 19.59
C MET A 199 -4.90 -13.52 19.65
N GLU A 200 -5.65 -14.63 19.63
CA GLU A 200 -7.10 -14.62 19.85
C GLU A 200 -7.46 -14.23 21.29
N GLU A 201 -6.70 -14.69 22.29
CA GLU A 201 -6.92 -14.33 23.70
C GLU A 201 -6.59 -12.85 24.00
N ALA A 202 -5.62 -12.26 23.27
CA ALA A 202 -5.28 -10.84 23.36
C ALA A 202 -6.32 -9.90 22.73
N SER A 203 -7.27 -10.44 21.95
CA SER A 203 -8.30 -9.67 21.23
C SER A 203 -9.60 -9.48 22.04
N SER A 204 -9.68 -9.96 23.28
CA SER A 204 -10.81 -9.73 24.19
C SER A 204 -10.64 -8.46 25.04
N PRO A 205 -11.67 -7.62 25.22
CA PRO A 205 -11.52 -6.30 25.84
C PRO A 205 -11.37 -6.42 27.37
N ARG A 206 -10.34 -5.77 27.93
CA ARG A 206 -10.25 -5.43 29.36
C ARG A 206 -10.11 -3.92 29.53
N ASN A 207 -10.90 -3.38 30.47
CA ASN A 207 -10.99 -1.97 30.85
C ASN A 207 -9.74 -1.46 31.60
N GLU A 208 -9.42 -0.17 31.35
CA GLU A 208 -8.77 0.87 32.20
C GLU A 208 -7.38 0.53 32.84
N GLU A 209 -6.38 1.42 33.01
CA GLU A 209 -6.25 2.88 33.15
C GLU A 209 -4.73 3.25 33.20
N SER A 210 -4.28 4.36 32.57
CA SER A 210 -3.05 5.19 32.85
C SER A 210 -1.64 4.50 32.85
N GLU A 211 -0.46 5.08 32.60
CA GLU A 211 0.09 6.44 32.47
C GLU A 211 1.52 6.37 31.83
N LYS A 212 1.89 7.37 31.00
CA LYS A 212 3.24 7.94 30.65
C LYS A 212 4.53 7.08 30.64
N ALA A 213 5.29 7.14 29.53
CA ALA A 213 6.48 8.00 29.34
C ALA A 213 7.50 7.49 28.27
N SER A 214 7.81 8.37 27.31
CA SER A 214 9.13 8.69 26.70
C SER A 214 10.05 7.63 26.05
N THR A 215 10.34 7.90 24.77
CA THR A 215 11.65 7.86 24.05
C THR A 215 12.39 6.53 23.84
N SER A 216 12.57 6.10 22.58
CA SER A 216 13.86 6.17 21.84
C SER A 216 13.90 5.30 20.57
N SER A 217 14.60 5.85 19.56
CA SER A 217 15.23 5.24 18.37
C SER A 217 14.49 4.14 17.58
N SER A 218 13.92 4.56 16.44
CA SER A 218 13.51 3.70 15.33
C SER A 218 14.69 3.38 14.41
N SER A 219 15.28 2.19 14.53
CA SER A 219 16.14 1.61 13.47
C SER A 219 15.99 0.12 13.22
N ASP A 220 15.41 -0.70 14.11
CA ASP A 220 15.61 -2.16 14.02
C ASP A 220 14.31 -3.00 14.07
N GLY A 221 13.27 -2.57 13.33
CA GLY A 221 11.97 -3.27 13.28
C GLY A 221 11.82 -4.37 12.22
N TYR A 222 12.81 -4.60 11.36
CA TYR A 222 12.67 -5.49 10.20
C TYR A 222 13.01 -6.97 10.46
N GLY A 223 13.48 -7.32 11.66
CA GLY A 223 14.05 -8.64 11.95
C GLY A 223 13.04 -9.76 12.23
N GLN A 224 11.75 -9.44 12.46
CA GLN A 224 10.83 -10.40 13.08
C GLN A 224 10.04 -11.29 12.11
N TYR A 225 10.16 -11.09 10.79
CA TYR A 225 9.30 -11.74 9.78
C TYR A 225 10.04 -12.63 8.77
N GLY A 226 11.31 -12.99 9.02
CA GLY A 226 12.11 -13.78 8.09
C GLY A 226 12.70 -15.03 8.72
N ASP A 227 12.11 -16.20 8.47
CA ASP A 227 12.86 -17.45 8.48
C ASP A 227 13.79 -17.42 7.24
N TYR A 228 15.10 -17.27 7.48
CA TYR A 228 16.12 -17.12 6.44
C TYR A 228 16.60 -18.49 5.94
N ASP A 229 15.71 -19.28 5.36
CA ASP A 229 16.13 -20.43 4.55
C ASP A 229 16.44 -19.94 3.13
N VAL A 230 17.72 -19.61 2.94
CA VAL A 230 18.30 -19.14 1.68
C VAL A 230 18.36 -20.30 0.69
N LEU A 231 17.30 -20.48 -0.11
CA LEU A 231 17.45 -21.15 -1.40
C LEU A 231 18.45 -20.33 -2.24
N PRO A 232 19.39 -20.96 -2.97
CA PRO A 232 20.43 -20.23 -3.68
C PRO A 232 19.84 -19.29 -4.74
N ASP A 233 19.93 -17.98 -4.42
CA ASP A 233 19.95 -16.77 -5.25
C ASP A 233 19.38 -16.87 -6.67
N VAL A 234 18.04 -16.97 -6.80
CA VAL A 234 17.40 -16.38 -7.98
C VAL A 234 17.34 -14.87 -7.75
N CYS A 235 18.18 -14.11 -8.44
CA CYS A 235 18.05 -12.67 -8.50
C CYS A 235 16.70 -12.32 -9.16
N ARG A 236 15.72 -11.95 -8.34
CA ARG A 236 14.33 -11.72 -8.77
C ARG A 236 13.88 -10.28 -8.57
N ASP A 237 14.68 -9.44 -7.94
CA ASP A 237 14.34 -8.05 -7.66
C ASP A 237 15.04 -7.13 -8.66
N VAL A 238 14.31 -6.16 -9.22
CA VAL A 238 14.88 -5.13 -10.08
C VAL A 238 14.40 -3.75 -9.64
N LEU A 239 15.31 -2.79 -9.62
CA LEU A 239 15.03 -1.40 -9.28
C LEU A 239 15.18 -0.51 -10.51
N PHE A 240 14.09 0.07 -10.97
CA PHE A 240 14.10 1.17 -11.95
C PHE A 240 14.08 2.51 -11.22
N ARG A 241 15.24 3.17 -11.19
CA ARG A 241 15.39 4.48 -10.57
C ARG A 241 14.81 5.61 -11.42
N GLY A 242 14.39 6.68 -10.76
CA GLY A 242 13.96 7.92 -11.40
C GLY A 242 12.46 8.17 -11.31
N ASP A 243 11.92 8.86 -12.32
CA ASP A 243 10.49 9.17 -12.40
C ASP A 243 9.69 7.93 -12.79
N CYS A 244 8.78 7.49 -11.91
CA CYS A 244 7.93 6.34 -12.15
C CYS A 244 7.00 6.51 -13.36
N GLN A 245 6.63 7.74 -13.73
CA GLN A 245 5.82 8.00 -14.92
C GLN A 245 6.60 7.62 -16.19
N VAL A 246 7.89 7.96 -16.23
CA VAL A 246 8.77 7.62 -17.36
C VAL A 246 8.98 6.11 -17.43
N SER A 247 9.20 5.45 -16.29
CA SER A 247 9.34 3.99 -16.22
C SER A 247 8.09 3.25 -16.69
N ALA A 248 6.90 3.74 -16.31
CA ALA A 248 5.63 3.18 -16.76
C ALA A 248 5.42 3.32 -18.28
N VAL A 249 5.72 4.50 -18.85
CA VAL A 249 5.65 4.72 -20.30
C VAL A 249 6.59 3.78 -21.06
N LYS A 250 7.85 3.66 -20.61
CA LYS A 250 8.82 2.73 -21.23
C LYS A 250 8.37 1.27 -21.13
N LEU A 251 7.83 0.86 -19.98
CA LEU A 251 7.32 -0.50 -19.84
C LEU A 251 6.13 -0.74 -20.78
N ALA A 252 5.25 0.25 -20.95
CA ALA A 252 4.17 0.19 -21.92
C ALA A 252 4.69 0.08 -23.37
N GLU A 253 5.77 0.78 -23.73
CA GLU A 253 6.42 0.63 -25.05
C GLU A 253 6.89 -0.80 -25.29
N TYR A 254 7.60 -1.41 -24.33
CA TYR A 254 8.06 -2.80 -24.46
C TYR A 254 6.92 -3.83 -24.49
N LEU A 255 5.77 -3.50 -23.88
CA LEU A 255 4.57 -4.33 -23.91
C LEU A 255 3.69 -4.09 -25.15
N GLY A 256 4.04 -3.15 -26.04
CA GLY A 256 3.23 -2.79 -27.20
C GLY A 256 1.95 -2.01 -26.85
N LEU A 257 1.92 -1.35 -25.69
CA LEU A 257 0.78 -0.62 -25.13
C LEU A 257 0.92 0.91 -25.22
N SER A 258 1.96 1.42 -25.88
CA SER A 258 2.29 2.85 -25.94
C SER A 258 1.18 3.72 -26.54
N GLU A 259 0.59 3.30 -27.67
CA GLU A 259 -0.50 4.04 -28.31
C GLU A 259 -1.76 4.11 -27.43
N ALA A 260 -2.12 2.99 -26.79
CA ALA A 260 -3.26 2.93 -25.88
C ALA A 260 -3.05 3.81 -24.64
N LEU A 261 -1.82 3.83 -24.10
CA LEU A 261 -1.45 4.68 -22.97
C LEU A 261 -1.51 6.17 -23.36
N ALA A 262 -0.93 6.53 -24.51
CA ALA A 262 -0.95 7.91 -25.00
C ALA A 262 -2.39 8.41 -25.23
N LYS A 263 -3.27 7.57 -25.80
CA LYS A 263 -4.68 7.90 -26.00
C LYS A 263 -5.40 8.18 -24.67
N ARG A 264 -5.14 7.36 -23.64
CA ARG A 264 -5.73 7.58 -22.30
C ARG A 264 -5.24 8.88 -21.68
N MET A 265 -3.95 9.17 -21.76
CA MET A 265 -3.38 10.41 -21.24
C MET A 265 -3.96 11.66 -21.93
N GLN A 266 -4.16 11.61 -23.25
CA GLN A 266 -4.74 12.73 -24.02
C GLN A 266 -6.24 12.96 -23.72
N SER A 267 -6.99 11.89 -23.44
CA SER A 267 -8.42 12.00 -23.14
C SER A 267 -8.73 12.77 -21.85
N VAL A 268 -7.74 12.91 -20.98
CA VAL A 268 -7.82 13.60 -19.69
C VAL A 268 -7.54 15.10 -19.82
N ASP A 269 -6.64 15.49 -20.74
CA ASP A 269 -6.34 16.90 -21.04
C ASP A 269 -7.47 17.62 -21.81
N ALA A 270 -8.47 16.89 -22.30
CA ALA A 270 -9.56 17.41 -23.13
C ALA A 270 -10.81 17.85 -22.36
N VAL A 271 -10.84 17.76 -21.02
CA VAL A 271 -11.97 18.24 -20.22
C VAL A 271 -11.93 19.78 -20.13
N PRO A 272 -12.92 20.52 -20.64
CA PRO A 272 -12.93 21.98 -20.54
C PRO A 272 -13.11 22.39 -19.08
N THR A 273 -12.26 23.30 -18.61
CA THR A 273 -12.44 24.05 -17.36
C THR A 273 -13.62 25.01 -17.48
N SER A 274 -14.86 24.50 -17.45
CA SER A 274 -16.05 25.32 -17.25
C SER A 274 -16.26 25.56 -15.76
N ALA A 275 -15.41 26.39 -15.16
CA ALA A 275 -15.79 27.11 -13.96
C ALA A 275 -16.83 28.16 -14.39
N GLY A 276 -18.09 27.89 -14.10
CA GLY A 276 -19.21 28.76 -14.42
C GLY A 276 -19.06 30.12 -13.75
N ASN A 277 -19.18 31.18 -14.56
CA ASN A 277 -19.53 32.51 -14.09
C ASN A 277 -20.88 32.43 -13.39
N VAL A 278 -20.89 32.52 -12.05
CA VAL A 278 -22.09 32.91 -11.31
C VAL A 278 -22.10 34.43 -11.29
N SER A 279 -22.87 35.03 -12.20
CA SER A 279 -23.24 36.43 -12.15
C SER A 279 -24.10 36.67 -10.92
N HIS A 280 -23.58 37.47 -9.98
CA HIS A 280 -24.38 38.11 -8.95
C HIS A 280 -25.31 39.14 -9.61
N GLU A 281 -26.59 38.82 -9.74
CA GLU A 281 -27.64 39.84 -9.79
C GLU A 281 -28.30 39.89 -8.42
N ALA A 282 -28.01 40.99 -7.71
CA ALA A 282 -28.61 41.32 -6.44
C ALA A 282 -30.05 41.80 -6.67
N CYS A 283 -30.97 41.24 -5.91
CA CYS A 283 -32.35 41.68 -5.78
C CYS A 283 -32.39 43.04 -5.05
N ASN A 284 -33.06 44.02 -5.65
CA ASN A 284 -33.67 45.15 -4.93
C ASN A 284 -34.94 44.70 -4.22
#